data_AF-A0A428UJ00-F1
#
_entry.id   AF-A0A428UJ00-F1
#
_cell.length_a   1.000
_cell.length_b   1.000
_cell.length_c   1.000
_cell.angle_alpha   90.00
_cell.angle_beta   90.00
_cell.angle_gamma   90.00
#
_symmetry.space_group_name_H-M   'P 1'
#
loop_
_entity.id
_entity.type
_entity.pdbx_description
1 polymer ?
#
loop_
_entity_poly.entity_id
_entity_poly.type
_entity_poly.pdbx_seq_one_letter_code
_entity_poly.pdbx_strand_id
1 'polypeptide(L)'
;METPRAVLLPDGVEDNDESLAEFVIREFGASFATPQSDDNGFEIVQGRIYDSHPTDRIIHFRPHKGTPKFGCIRVLRSETANQGEATKEKKGPVWDVVRAVGSYVGLVPAGCPFEAMLVQVRFIATR
;
A
#
# COMPACT_ATOMS: atom_id res chain seq x y z
N MET A 1 -5.55 10.01 -17.39
CA MET A 1 -4.36 10.22 -16.54
C MET A 1 -4.11 8.93 -15.80
N GLU A 2 -2.89 8.40 -15.83
CA GLU A 2 -2.52 7.25 -15.00
C GLU A 2 -2.56 7.71 -13.54
N THR A 3 -3.49 7.18 -12.75
CA THR A 3 -3.56 7.49 -11.32
C THR A 3 -2.24 7.05 -10.66
N PRO A 4 -1.50 7.97 -10.00
CA PRO A 4 -0.27 7.62 -9.34
C PRO A 4 -0.55 6.53 -8.31
N ARG A 5 0.25 5.45 -8.33
CA ARG A 5 -0.06 4.25 -7.55
C ARG A 5 0.31 4.36 -6.07
N ALA A 6 1.22 5.27 -5.75
CA ALA A 6 1.54 5.70 -4.40
C ALA A 6 1.85 7.20 -4.38
N VAL A 7 1.47 7.88 -3.31
CA VAL A 7 1.58 9.34 -3.15
C VAL A 7 2.10 9.65 -1.76
N LEU A 8 3.04 10.59 -1.67
CA LEU A 8 3.54 11.12 -0.39
C LEU A 8 2.42 11.92 0.28
N LEU A 9 2.16 11.64 1.55
CA LEU A 9 1.21 12.40 2.35
C LEU A 9 1.81 13.78 2.71
N PRO A 10 1.02 14.86 2.58
CA PRO A 10 1.38 16.15 3.15
C PRO A 10 1.46 16.08 4.68
N ASP A 11 2.32 16.92 5.26
CA ASP A 11 2.49 17.00 6.72
C ASP A 11 1.15 17.32 7.41
N GLY A 12 0.86 16.61 8.51
CA GLY A 12 -0.34 16.79 9.32
C GLY A 12 -1.62 16.15 8.78
N VAL A 13 -1.63 15.62 7.54
CA VAL A 13 -2.80 14.89 7.00
C VAL A 13 -3.00 13.56 7.72
N GLU A 14 -1.91 12.90 8.14
CA GLU A 14 -1.99 11.59 8.79
C GLU A 14 -2.59 11.58 10.20
N ASP A 15 -2.60 12.74 10.85
CA ASP A 15 -3.06 12.92 12.24
C ASP A 15 -4.57 13.15 12.34
N ASN A 16 -5.26 13.35 11.20
CA ASN A 16 -6.71 13.52 11.14
C ASN A 16 -7.30 12.51 10.13
N ASP A 17 -8.11 11.58 10.64
CA ASP A 17 -8.72 10.53 9.83
C ASP A 17 -9.66 11.07 8.74
N GLU A 18 -10.33 12.20 8.98
CA GLU A 18 -11.17 12.87 7.98
C GLU A 18 -10.32 13.48 6.86
N SER A 19 -9.29 14.24 7.22
CA SER A 19 -8.34 14.81 6.25
C SER A 19 -7.65 13.73 5.41
N LEU A 20 -7.30 12.61 6.04
CA LEU A 20 -6.72 11.46 5.35
C LEU A 20 -7.73 10.82 4.40
N ALA A 21 -8.98 10.62 4.83
CA ALA A 21 -10.02 10.04 3.99
C ALA A 21 -10.29 10.93 2.77
N GLU A 22 -10.43 12.24 2.95
CA GLU A 22 -10.58 13.20 1.86
C GLU A 22 -9.40 13.16 0.89
N PHE A 23 -8.17 13.12 1.42
CA PHE A 23 -6.96 13.01 0.60
C PHE A 23 -6.98 11.72 -0.23
N VAL A 24 -7.26 10.58 0.39
CA VAL A 24 -7.30 9.27 -0.29
C VAL A 24 -8.37 9.24 -1.37
N ILE A 25 -9.58 9.74 -1.09
CA ILE A 25 -10.67 9.82 -2.05
C ILE A 25 -10.27 10.70 -3.24
N ARG A 26 -9.59 11.82 -2.99
CA ARG A 26 -9.12 12.71 -4.05
C ARG A 26 -8.07 12.06 -4.94
N GLU A 27 -7.09 11.37 -4.35
CA GLU A 27 -5.97 10.78 -5.11
C GLU A 27 -6.36 9.46 -5.81
N PHE A 28 -7.20 8.63 -5.21
CA PHE A 28 -7.47 7.26 -5.68
C PHE A 28 -8.94 6.99 -6.01
N GLY A 29 -9.86 7.94 -5.74
CA GLY A 29 -11.30 7.74 -5.84
C GLY A 29 -11.89 7.04 -4.62
N ALA A 30 -13.21 6.80 -4.62
CA ALA A 30 -13.93 6.17 -3.50
C ALA A 30 -14.18 4.65 -3.69
N SER A 31 -13.68 4.06 -4.77
CA SER A 31 -13.96 2.67 -5.15
C SER A 31 -12.87 1.71 -4.68
N PHE A 32 -12.77 1.50 -3.37
CA PHE A 32 -11.91 0.49 -2.77
C PHE A 32 -12.59 -0.16 -1.57
N ALA A 33 -12.17 -1.37 -1.21
CA ALA A 33 -12.71 -2.04 -0.05
C ALA A 33 -12.04 -1.55 1.23
N THR A 34 -12.89 -1.15 2.16
CA THR A 34 -12.57 -0.99 3.57
C THR A 34 -12.26 -2.38 4.15
N PRO A 35 -11.06 -2.63 4.70
CA PRO A 35 -10.81 -3.87 5.44
C PRO A 35 -11.82 -3.98 6.58
N GLN A 36 -12.41 -5.17 6.77
CA GLN A 36 -13.38 -5.42 7.86
C GLN A 36 -12.74 -5.41 9.26
N SER A 37 -11.42 -5.39 9.39
CA SER A 37 -10.78 -5.30 10.71
C SER A 37 -10.69 -3.84 11.15
N ASP A 38 -11.43 -3.52 12.22
CA ASP A 38 -11.41 -2.25 12.98
C ASP A 38 -10.05 -1.87 13.59
N ASP A 39 -8.96 -2.56 13.22
CA ASP A 39 -7.63 -2.27 13.75
C ASP A 39 -6.97 -1.16 12.91
N ASN A 40 -7.28 0.08 13.26
CA ASN A 40 -6.69 1.30 12.67
C ASN A 40 -5.20 1.48 13.02
N GLY A 41 -4.59 0.51 13.72
CA GLY A 41 -3.21 0.55 14.18
C GLY A 41 -2.19 0.33 13.07
N PHE A 42 -0.99 0.91 13.27
CA PHE A 42 0.17 0.57 12.45
C PHE A 42 0.81 -0.72 12.94
N GLU A 43 1.00 -1.67 12.04
CA GLU A 43 1.85 -2.84 12.23
C GLU A 43 3.30 -2.48 11.86
N ILE A 44 4.28 -2.88 12.68
CA ILE A 44 5.71 -2.78 12.32
C ILE A 44 6.11 -4.03 11.54
N VAL A 45 6.51 -3.85 10.29
CA VAL A 45 6.87 -4.94 9.39
C VAL A 45 8.37 -4.94 9.15
N GLN A 46 9.06 -5.99 9.60
CA GLN A 46 10.47 -6.20 9.27
C GLN A 46 10.65 -6.77 7.85
N GLY A 47 9.77 -7.69 7.45
CA GLY A 47 9.70 -8.27 6.12
C GLY A 47 8.49 -9.21 6.02
N ARG A 48 7.51 -8.88 5.18
CA ARG A 48 6.28 -9.65 5.00
C ARG A 48 5.73 -9.50 3.59
N ILE A 49 5.17 -10.58 3.05
CA ILE A 49 4.31 -10.53 1.87
C ILE A 49 2.88 -10.65 2.36
N TYR A 50 2.04 -9.69 1.97
CA TYR A 50 0.60 -9.70 2.17
C TYR A 50 -0.06 -10.30 0.94
N ASP A 51 -0.95 -11.27 1.16
CA ASP A 51 -1.67 -11.93 0.09
C ASP A 51 -2.55 -10.95 -0.70
N SER A 52 -2.87 -11.38 -1.93
CA SER A 52 -3.82 -10.67 -2.78
C SER A 52 -5.22 -10.64 -2.15
N HIS A 53 -6.00 -9.62 -2.49
CA HIS A 53 -7.39 -9.48 -2.05
C HIS A 53 -8.31 -9.34 -3.27
N PRO A 54 -9.57 -9.81 -3.24
CA PRO A 54 -10.51 -9.70 -4.36
C PRO A 54 -10.90 -8.26 -4.74
N THR A 55 -10.53 -7.28 -3.92
CA THR A 55 -10.88 -5.87 -4.09
C THR A 55 -9.66 -4.98 -3.93
N ASP A 56 -9.72 -3.80 -4.51
CA ASP A 56 -8.73 -2.75 -4.33
C ASP A 56 -8.64 -2.35 -2.85
N ARG A 57 -7.42 -2.07 -2.38
CA ARG A 57 -7.12 -1.68 -1.00
C ARG A 57 -6.23 -0.45 -1.00
N ILE A 58 -6.40 0.42 -0.01
CA ILE A 58 -5.46 1.51 0.25
C ILE A 58 -4.64 1.16 1.49
N ILE A 59 -3.33 1.32 1.40
CA ILE A 59 -2.41 1.21 2.52
C ILE A 59 -1.79 2.56 2.82
N HIS A 60 -1.65 2.89 4.10
CA HIS A 60 -0.80 3.97 4.57
C HIS A 60 0.44 3.34 5.18
N PHE A 61 1.61 3.76 4.71
CA PHE A 61 2.88 3.26 5.19
C PHE A 61 3.88 4.37 5.47
N ARG A 62 4.74 4.17 6.47
CA ARG A 62 5.72 5.16 6.93
C ARG A 62 6.95 4.51 7.59
N PRO A 63 8.06 5.23 7.78
CA PRO A 63 9.18 4.76 8.57
C PRO A 63 8.76 4.35 9.99
N HIS A 64 9.50 3.41 10.55
CA HIS A 64 9.36 3.09 11.97
C HIS A 64 9.74 4.31 12.83
N LYS A 65 9.12 4.47 14.00
CA LYS A 65 9.48 5.54 14.93
C LYS A 65 10.97 5.46 15.27
N GLY A 66 11.68 6.58 15.12
CA GLY A 66 13.13 6.65 15.34
C GLY A 66 13.98 6.30 14.12
N THR A 67 13.39 5.87 12.99
CA THR A 67 14.11 5.75 11.71
C THR A 67 13.61 6.81 10.72
N PRO A 68 14.50 7.53 10.03
CA PRO A 68 14.09 8.54 9.05
C PRO A 68 13.60 7.93 7.73
N LYS A 69 13.91 6.65 7.49
CA LYS A 69 13.63 5.94 6.23
C LYS A 69 13.03 4.56 6.49
N PHE A 70 12.21 4.09 5.55
CA PHE A 70 11.77 2.69 5.49
C PHE A 70 12.49 1.91 4.38
N GLY A 71 12.39 0.59 4.41
CA GLY A 71 13.03 -0.31 3.44
C GLY A 71 12.33 -0.31 2.08
N CYS A 72 11.16 -0.94 1.99
CA CYS A 72 10.33 -0.90 0.78
C CYS A 72 8.85 -1.23 1.02
N ILE A 73 8.03 -0.77 0.08
CA ILE A 73 6.73 -1.35 -0.27
C ILE A 73 6.77 -1.68 -1.76
N ARG A 74 6.31 -2.87 -2.15
CA ARG A 74 6.25 -3.29 -3.55
C ARG A 74 4.97 -4.05 -3.83
N VAL A 75 4.14 -3.55 -4.74
CA VAL A 75 2.96 -4.27 -5.22
C VAL A 75 3.33 -5.14 -6.40
N LEU A 76 3.11 -6.44 -6.25
CA LEU A 76 3.43 -7.45 -7.24
C LEU A 76 2.24 -7.62 -8.18
N ARG A 77 2.49 -8.00 -9.44
CA ARG A 77 1.38 -8.35 -10.34
C ARG A 77 0.66 -9.59 -9.82
N SER A 78 -0.64 -9.67 -10.08
CA SER A 78 -1.42 -10.89 -9.88
C SER A 78 -0.81 -12.04 -10.67
N GLU A 79 -0.44 -13.11 -9.98
CA GLU A 79 -0.15 -14.39 -10.61
C GLU A 79 -1.51 -15.05 -10.93
N THR A 80 -2.14 -14.68 -12.04
CA THR A 80 -3.23 -15.50 -12.57
C THR A 80 -2.68 -16.91 -12.82
N ALA A 81 -3.29 -17.91 -12.18
CA ALA A 81 -2.89 -19.32 -12.09
C ALA A 81 -2.83 -20.11 -13.43
N ASN A 82 -2.53 -19.46 -14.55
CA ASN A 82 -2.45 -20.04 -15.89
C ASN A 82 -1.08 -19.85 -16.57
N GLN A 83 -0.02 -19.61 -15.81
CA GLN A 83 1.33 -19.59 -16.38
C GLN A 83 2.09 -20.83 -15.95
N GLY A 84 2.16 -21.80 -16.85
CA GLY A 84 3.06 -22.93 -16.75
C GLY A 84 4.49 -22.44 -16.46
N GLU A 85 5.20 -23.19 -15.63
CA GLU A 85 6.48 -22.86 -14.98
C GLU A 85 7.61 -22.35 -15.90
N ALA A 86 7.44 -22.36 -17.22
CA ALA A 86 8.48 -22.09 -18.22
C ALA A 86 8.55 -20.65 -18.78
N THR A 87 7.63 -19.74 -18.44
CA THR A 87 7.67 -18.32 -18.91
C THR A 87 7.43 -17.32 -17.78
N LYS A 88 8.13 -17.48 -16.66
CA LYS A 88 8.33 -16.40 -15.68
C LYS A 88 9.24 -15.32 -16.26
N GLU A 89 8.82 -14.66 -17.35
CA GLU A 89 9.29 -13.30 -17.60
C GLU A 89 8.94 -12.53 -16.34
N LYS A 90 9.97 -12.06 -15.62
CA LYS A 90 9.85 -11.28 -14.40
C LYS A 90 9.13 -9.98 -14.73
N LYS A 91 7.80 -10.03 -14.84
CA LYS A 91 6.99 -8.83 -14.94
C LYS A 91 7.28 -8.04 -13.68
N GLY A 92 7.92 -6.88 -13.85
CA GLY A 92 8.24 -5.98 -12.76
C GLY A 92 7.00 -5.63 -11.93
N PRO A 93 7.20 -5.06 -10.73
CA PRO A 93 6.09 -4.72 -9.86
C PRO A 93 5.10 -3.79 -10.56
N VAL A 94 3.84 -3.81 -10.10
CA VAL A 94 2.84 -2.81 -10.51
C VAL A 94 3.35 -1.42 -10.12
N TRP A 95 3.94 -1.33 -8.92
CA TRP A 95 4.66 -0.16 -8.43
C TRP A 95 5.46 -0.54 -7.18
N ASP A 96 6.45 0.28 -6.85
CA ASP A 96 7.16 0.22 -5.58
C ASP A 96 7.56 1.60 -5.05
N VAL A 97 7.84 1.66 -3.75
CA VAL A 97 8.49 2.78 -3.08
C VAL A 97 9.61 2.21 -2.21
N VAL A 98 10.84 2.67 -2.41
CA VAL A 98 12.05 2.07 -1.83
C VAL A 98 12.91 3.13 -1.16
N ARG A 99 13.42 2.84 0.05
CA ARG A 99 14.35 3.71 0.81
C ARG A 99 13.87 5.16 0.98
N ALA A 100 12.55 5.35 1.07
CA ALA A 100 11.95 6.68 1.11
C ALA A 100 11.76 7.22 2.54
N VAL A 101 11.52 8.53 2.61
CA VAL A 101 11.32 9.34 3.81
C VAL A 101 9.87 9.82 3.84
N GLY A 102 9.30 9.92 5.03
CA GLY A 102 7.94 10.41 5.22
C GLY A 102 6.89 9.33 4.97
N SER A 103 5.64 9.74 5.06
CA SER A 103 4.49 8.85 5.03
C SER A 103 3.83 8.85 3.67
N TYR A 104 3.34 7.71 3.23
CA TYR A 104 2.76 7.52 1.90
C TYR A 104 1.44 6.78 2.00
N VAL A 105 0.58 7.04 1.03
CA VAL A 105 -0.59 6.22 0.75
C VAL A 105 -0.41 5.54 -0.61
N GLY A 106 -0.82 4.28 -0.70
CA GLY A 106 -0.68 3.50 -1.92
C GLY A 106 -1.89 2.64 -2.20
N LEU A 107 -2.25 2.56 -3.48
CA LEU A 107 -3.33 1.71 -3.99
C LEU A 107 -2.77 0.33 -4.34
N VAL A 108 -3.23 -0.68 -3.62
CA VAL A 108 -2.99 -2.10 -3.92
C VAL A 108 -4.19 -2.61 -4.72
N PRO A 109 -4.06 -2.86 -6.04
CA PRO A 109 -5.18 -3.31 -6.84
C PRO A 109 -5.64 -4.73 -6.45
N ALA A 110 -6.89 -5.04 -6.77
CA ALA A 110 -7.45 -6.38 -6.65
C ALA A 110 -6.55 -7.43 -7.32
N GLY A 111 -6.45 -8.60 -6.69
CA GLY A 111 -5.63 -9.71 -7.16
C GLY A 111 -4.12 -9.51 -7.01
N CYS A 112 -3.64 -8.36 -6.51
CA CYS A 112 -2.22 -8.09 -6.33
C CYS A 112 -1.78 -8.32 -4.87
N PRO A 113 -0.80 -9.20 -4.62
CA PRO A 113 -0.10 -9.23 -3.33
C PRO A 113 0.90 -8.07 -3.23
N PHE A 114 1.37 -7.77 -2.02
CA PHE A 114 2.41 -6.77 -1.84
C PHE A 114 3.42 -7.14 -0.76
N GLU A 115 4.66 -6.75 -0.97
CA GLU A 115 5.78 -6.91 -0.06
C GLU A 115 5.96 -5.62 0.76
N ALA A 116 6.24 -5.76 2.05
CA ALA A 116 6.59 -4.69 2.96
C ALA A 116 7.83 -5.06 3.78
N MET A 117 8.81 -4.16 3.83
CA MET A 117 10.09 -4.40 4.51
C MET A 117 10.57 -3.15 5.25
N LEU A 118 10.91 -3.32 6.53
CA LEU A 118 11.38 -2.27 7.44
C LEU A 118 10.49 -1.01 7.40
N VAL A 119 9.19 -1.20 7.59
CA VAL A 119 8.16 -0.16 7.41
C VAL A 119 7.02 -0.36 8.40
N GLN A 120 6.33 0.71 8.78
CA GLN A 120 5.03 0.63 9.44
C GLN A 120 3.93 0.67 8.41
N VAL A 121 2.97 -0.23 8.47
CA VAL A 121 1.82 -0.27 7.54
C VAL A 121 0.53 -0.26 8.33
N ARG A 122 -0.45 0.52 7.88
CA ARG A 122 -1.86 0.39 8.25
C ARG A 122 -2.70 0.29 6.97
N PHE A 123 -3.79 -0.45 7.03
CA PHE A 123 -4.78 -0.41 5.96
C PHE A 123 -5.76 0.73 6.23
N ILE A 124 -6.18 1.44 5.17
CA ILE A 124 -7.14 2.53 5.31
C ILE A 124 -8.54 1.98 5.08
N ALA A 125 -9.39 2.20 6.07
CA ALA A 125 -10.81 1.95 6.03
C ALA A 125 -11.54 3.28 5.76
N THR A 126 -12.26 3.40 4.64
CA THR A 126 -13.26 4.48 4.50
C THR A 126 -14.54 4.04 5.18
N ARG A 127 -14.99 4.82 6.17
CA ARG A 127 -16.30 4.65 6.81
C ARG A 127 -17.44 5.01 5.87
#